data_AF-H1VKW8-F1
#
_entry.id   AF-H1VKW8-F1
#
_cell.length_a   1.000
_cell.length_b   1.000
_cell.length_c   1.000
_cell.angle_alpha   90.00
_cell.angle_beta   90.00
_cell.angle_gamma   90.00
#
_symmetry.space_group_name_H-M   'P 1'
#
loop_
_entity.id
_entity.type
_entity.pdbx_description
1 polymer ?
#
loop_
_entity_poly.entity_id
_entity_poly.type
_entity_poly.pdbx_seq_one_letter_code
_entity_poly.pdbx_strand_id
1 'polypeptide(L)'
;MGGTYVQGGMGKADINFPIMALCLKEVTARGSFRYGPGDYKLAIDLVANGSVNVKKLITGIVEFRQAEEAFKKVKEGQVIKILIAGPNENVDSTFSTDVDPKKAAEGGNQGGCC
;
A
#
# COMPACT_ATOMS: atom_id res chain seq x y z
N MET A 1 12.33 -23.01 -18.11
CA MET A 1 12.63 -22.00 -17.05
C MET A 1 11.39 -21.15 -16.84
N GLY A 2 10.61 -21.50 -15.82
CA GLY A 2 9.34 -20.83 -15.50
C GLY A 2 9.50 -19.49 -14.80
N GLY A 3 8.37 -18.78 -14.66
CA GLY A 3 8.28 -17.53 -13.90
C GLY A 3 8.15 -17.74 -12.39
N THR A 4 8.17 -16.64 -11.62
CA THR A 4 7.87 -16.66 -10.18
C THR A 4 6.59 -15.88 -9.90
N TYR A 5 5.70 -16.48 -9.12
CA TYR A 5 4.51 -15.84 -8.58
C TYR A 5 4.71 -15.60 -7.08
N VAL A 6 4.42 -14.38 -6.61
CA VAL A 6 4.51 -14.01 -5.19
C VAL A 6 3.16 -13.50 -4.69
N GLN A 7 2.55 -14.23 -3.75
CA GLN A 7 1.33 -13.80 -3.06
C GLN A 7 1.69 -12.77 -1.99
N GLY A 8 1.46 -11.48 -2.28
CA GLY A 8 1.68 -10.38 -1.34
C GLY A 8 0.41 -9.90 -0.61
N GLY A 9 -0.76 -10.04 -1.25
CA GLY A 9 -2.05 -9.68 -0.65
C GLY A 9 -2.54 -10.72 0.34
N MET A 10 -3.38 -10.31 1.28
CA MET A 10 -4.14 -11.24 2.12
C MET A 10 -5.48 -11.51 1.45
N GLY A 11 -5.74 -12.77 1.07
CA GLY A 11 -7.01 -13.20 0.50
C GLY A 11 -7.76 -14.15 1.42
N LYS A 12 -8.74 -14.88 0.87
CA LYS A 12 -9.39 -16.02 1.54
C LYS A 12 -8.39 -17.09 1.96
N ALA A 13 -8.69 -17.78 3.06
CA ALA A 13 -7.85 -18.86 3.59
C ALA A 13 -7.68 -20.02 2.60
N ASP A 14 -8.75 -20.37 1.89
CA ASP A 14 -8.75 -21.37 0.83
C ASP A 14 -9.19 -20.74 -0.50
N ILE A 15 -8.45 -21.04 -1.57
CA ILE A 15 -8.72 -20.55 -2.92
C ILE A 15 -8.66 -21.68 -3.94
N ASN A 16 -9.46 -21.57 -5.00
CA ASN A 16 -9.29 -22.37 -6.20
C ASN A 16 -8.35 -21.63 -7.16
N PHE A 17 -7.25 -22.26 -7.55
CA PHE A 17 -6.27 -21.67 -8.46
C PHE A 17 -5.77 -22.72 -9.47
N PRO A 18 -5.33 -22.31 -10.68
CA PRO A 18 -5.03 -23.23 -11.77
C PRO A 18 -3.67 -23.93 -11.60
N ILE A 19 -3.57 -24.87 -10.66
CA ILE A 19 -2.33 -25.57 -10.32
C ILE A 19 -1.66 -26.24 -11.53
N MET A 20 -2.45 -26.82 -12.44
CA MET A 20 -1.91 -27.46 -13.65
C MET A 20 -1.21 -26.45 -14.57
N ALA A 21 -1.69 -25.21 -14.66
CA ALA A 21 -1.04 -24.18 -15.45
C ALA A 21 0.33 -23.80 -14.87
N LEU A 22 0.44 -23.71 -13.54
CA LEU A 22 1.72 -23.47 -12.86
C LEU A 22 2.69 -24.63 -13.13
N CYS A 23 2.24 -25.87 -13.01
CA CYS A 23 3.05 -27.06 -13.27
C CYS A 23 3.58 -27.10 -14.71
N LEU A 24 2.68 -26.91 -15.71
CA LEU A 24 3.04 -26.94 -17.14
C LEU A 24 4.03 -25.82 -17.53
N LYS A 25 4.07 -24.75 -16.75
CA LYS A 25 4.96 -23.60 -16.98
C LYS A 25 6.13 -23.54 -16.01
N GLU A 26 6.32 -24.58 -15.19
CA GLU A 26 7.37 -24.67 -14.17
C GLU A 26 7.42 -23.45 -13.24
N VAL A 27 6.25 -22.90 -12.88
CA VAL A 27 6.14 -21.67 -12.08
C VAL A 27 6.50 -21.96 -10.63
N THR A 28 7.36 -21.12 -10.06
CA THR A 28 7.62 -21.11 -8.60
C THR A 28 6.61 -20.21 -7.90
N ALA A 29 5.84 -20.76 -6.96
CA ALA A 29 4.94 -19.97 -6.10
C ALA A 29 5.60 -19.70 -4.73
N ARG A 30 5.55 -18.44 -4.27
CA ARG A 30 6.05 -18.03 -2.94
C ARG A 30 5.00 -17.19 -2.21
N GLY A 31 4.89 -17.41 -0.90
CA GLY A 31 4.18 -16.47 -0.02
C GLY A 31 5.08 -15.30 0.37
N SER A 32 4.46 -14.20 0.81
CA SER A 32 5.16 -13.08 1.45
C SER A 32 4.48 -12.73 2.77
N PHE A 33 5.26 -12.46 3.80
CA PHE A 33 4.76 -12.02 5.10
C PHE A 33 5.61 -10.86 5.61
N ARG A 34 5.03 -9.66 5.58
CA ARG A 34 5.67 -8.41 6.01
C ARG A 34 6.98 -8.13 5.26
N TYR A 35 8.10 -8.23 5.95
CA TYR A 35 9.45 -7.92 5.46
C TYR A 35 10.47 -8.75 6.25
N GLY A 36 11.59 -9.08 5.60
CA GLY A 36 12.68 -9.84 6.17
C GLY A 36 13.81 -8.98 6.75
N PRO A 37 14.84 -9.62 7.33
CA PRO A 37 16.05 -8.93 7.78
C PRO A 37 16.71 -8.16 6.63
N GLY A 38 17.04 -6.89 6.87
CA GLY A 38 17.71 -6.02 5.89
C GLY A 38 16.76 -5.16 5.03
N ASP A 39 15.49 -5.54 4.89
CA ASP A 39 14.52 -4.81 4.04
C ASP A 39 14.31 -3.36 4.51
N TYR A 40 14.23 -3.14 5.83
CA TYR A 40 14.05 -1.80 6.38
C TYR A 40 15.24 -0.88 6.09
N LYS A 41 16.46 -1.41 6.20
CA LYS A 41 17.68 -0.65 5.89
C LYS A 41 17.71 -0.30 4.40
N LEU A 42 17.44 -1.27 3.53
CA LEU A 42 17.37 -1.04 2.09
C LEU A 42 16.29 0.00 1.74
N ALA A 43 15.11 -0.08 2.36
CA ALA A 43 14.04 0.87 2.13
C ALA A 43 14.44 2.31 2.52
N ILE A 44 15.15 2.49 3.64
CA ILE A 44 15.70 3.80 4.01
C ILE A 44 16.71 4.27 2.96
N ASP A 45 17.64 3.42 2.55
CA ASP A 45 18.68 3.77 1.57
C ASP A 45 18.06 4.22 0.24
N LEU A 46 17.02 3.51 -0.23
CA LEU A 46 16.27 3.83 -1.45
C LEU A 46 15.51 5.17 -1.37
N VAL A 47 15.01 5.53 -0.18
CA VAL A 47 14.35 6.82 0.03
C VAL A 47 15.39 7.94 0.16
N ALA A 48 16.47 7.70 0.90
CA ALA A 48 17.53 8.68 1.16
C ALA A 48 18.29 9.06 -0.11
N ASN A 49 18.56 8.10 -0.99
CA ASN A 49 19.24 8.35 -2.27
C ASN A 49 18.29 8.81 -3.38
N GLY A 50 16.99 8.94 -3.10
CA GLY A 50 15.98 9.43 -4.05
C GLY A 50 15.56 8.43 -5.13
N SER A 51 16.01 7.17 -5.06
CA SER A 51 15.58 6.11 -5.99
C SER A 51 14.09 5.82 -5.91
N VAL A 52 13.49 6.04 -4.72
CA VAL A 52 12.05 5.87 -4.50
C VAL A 52 11.47 7.11 -3.83
N ASN A 53 10.57 7.81 -4.53
CA ASN A 53 9.84 8.96 -3.98
C ASN A 53 8.50 8.54 -3.37
N VAL A 54 8.52 8.17 -2.08
CA VAL A 54 7.32 7.73 -1.34
C VAL A 54 6.32 8.86 -1.06
N LYS A 55 6.73 10.13 -1.13
CA LYS A 55 5.83 11.28 -0.88
C LYS A 55 4.68 11.33 -1.88
N LYS A 56 4.86 10.76 -3.08
CA LYS A 56 3.80 10.69 -4.09
C LYS A 56 2.59 9.86 -3.66
N LEU A 57 2.81 8.85 -2.80
CA LEU A 57 1.77 7.96 -2.30
C LEU A 57 0.85 8.65 -1.27
N ILE A 58 1.35 9.70 -0.60
CA ILE A 58 0.59 10.44 0.40
C ILE A 58 -0.49 11.25 -0.33
N THR A 59 -1.75 10.93 -0.03
CA THR A 59 -2.94 11.58 -0.61
C THR A 59 -3.63 12.54 0.36
N GLY A 60 -3.23 12.57 1.63
CA GLY A 60 -3.70 13.54 2.61
C GLY A 60 -2.98 13.40 3.96
N ILE A 61 -2.96 14.49 4.72
CA ILE A 61 -2.51 14.53 6.11
C ILE A 61 -3.63 15.15 6.93
N VAL A 62 -3.99 14.54 8.06
CA VAL A 62 -5.04 15.06 8.95
C VAL A 62 -4.54 15.16 10.39
N GLU A 63 -5.20 16.01 11.17
CA GLU A 63 -4.95 16.08 12.61
C GLU A 63 -5.42 14.80 13.31
N PHE A 64 -4.86 14.52 14.48
CA PHE A 64 -5.26 13.37 15.30
C PHE A 64 -6.78 13.34 15.59
N ARG A 65 -7.40 14.51 15.79
CA ARG A 65 -8.86 14.63 16.06
C ARG A 65 -9.73 14.14 14.90
N GLN A 66 -9.18 14.11 13.68
CA GLN A 66 -9.87 13.70 12.46
C GLN A 66 -9.60 12.25 12.08
N ALA A 67 -8.96 11.46 12.96
CA ALA A 67 -8.60 10.07 12.68
C ALA A 67 -9.79 9.23 12.22
N GLU A 68 -10.97 9.39 12.83
CA GLU A 68 -12.19 8.65 12.44
C GLU A 68 -12.60 8.92 10.99
N GLU A 69 -12.57 10.19 10.57
CA GLU A 69 -12.88 10.58 9.20
C GLU A 69 -11.84 10.04 8.21
N ALA A 70 -10.56 10.03 8.60
CA ALA A 70 -9.49 9.43 7.79
C ALA A 70 -9.73 7.93 7.57
N PHE A 71 -10.13 7.18 8.60
CA PHE A 71 -10.49 5.77 8.45
C PHE A 71 -11.72 5.55 7.56
N LYS A 72 -12.73 6.44 7.62
CA LYS A 72 -13.90 6.40 6.71
C LYS A 72 -13.47 6.58 5.25
N LYS A 73 -12.63 7.58 4.95
CA LYS A 73 -12.09 7.82 3.61
C LYS A 73 -11.27 6.63 3.08
N VAL A 74 -10.47 5.99 3.93
CA VAL A 74 -9.72 4.77 3.58
C VAL A 74 -10.68 3.63 3.22
N LYS A 75 -11.72 3.42 4.03
CA LYS A 75 -12.72 2.36 3.80
C LYS A 75 -13.51 2.59 2.50
N GLU A 76 -13.79 3.84 2.15
CA GLU A 76 -14.49 4.23 0.93
C GLU A 76 -13.59 4.19 -0.32
N GLY A 77 -12.31 3.87 -0.17
CA GLY A 77 -11.36 3.78 -1.29
C GLY A 77 -11.01 5.13 -1.91
N GLN A 78 -11.20 6.24 -1.17
CA GLN A 78 -10.95 7.60 -1.67
C GLN A 78 -9.48 8.04 -1.53
N VAL A 79 -8.63 7.22 -0.92
CA VAL A 79 -7.24 7.59 -0.60
C VAL A 79 -6.31 6.40 -0.83
N ILE A 80 -5.05 6.69 -1.16
CA ILE A 80 -3.97 5.68 -1.28
C ILE A 80 -3.27 5.54 0.07
N LYS A 81 -2.78 6.67 0.62
CA LYS A 81 -2.14 6.72 1.94
C LYS A 81 -2.48 8.04 2.61
N ILE A 82 -3.21 7.94 3.72
CA ILE A 82 -3.47 9.08 4.61
C ILE A 82 -2.53 9.01 5.81
N LEU A 83 -1.97 10.15 6.20
CA LEU A 83 -1.19 10.28 7.43
C LEU A 83 -2.05 10.96 8.49
N ILE A 84 -2.00 10.43 9.71
CA ILE A 84 -2.66 11.02 10.88
C ILE A 84 -1.53 11.52 11.78
N ALA A 85 -1.51 12.82 12.04
CA ALA A 85 -0.52 13.44 12.91
C ALA A 85 -0.65 12.93 14.35
N GLY A 86 0.45 12.99 15.10
CA GLY A 86 0.43 12.68 16.52
C GLY A 86 -0.51 13.61 17.32
N PRO A 87 -1.00 13.19 18.49
CA PRO A 87 -1.96 13.99 19.28
C PRO A 87 -1.43 15.35 19.76
N ASN A 88 -0.11 15.55 19.74
CA ASN A 88 0.56 16.80 20.10
C ASN A 88 1.24 17.49 18.90
N GLU A 89 1.00 17.00 17.68
CA GLU A 89 1.58 17.55 16.46
C GLU A 89 0.56 18.44 15.74
N ASN A 90 0.98 19.64 15.34
CA ASN A 90 0.20 20.49 14.46
C ASN A 90 0.49 20.09 13.01
N VAL A 91 -0.54 19.96 12.19
CA VAL A 91 -0.38 19.74 10.75
C VAL A 91 -0.10 21.11 10.12
N ASP A 92 1.17 21.42 9.90
CA ASP A 92 1.55 22.64 9.19
C ASP A 92 1.04 22.60 7.74
N SER A 93 0.54 23.75 7.25
CA SER A 93 -0.08 23.98 5.93
C SER A 93 0.82 23.71 4.71
N THR A 94 2.01 23.14 4.92
CA THR A 94 2.94 22.76 3.85
C THR A 94 2.50 21.45 3.16
N PHE A 95 1.60 20.69 3.79
CA PHE A 95 0.97 19.51 3.21
C PHE A 95 -0.55 19.71 3.19
N SER A 96 -1.16 19.63 2.01
CA SER A 96 -2.60 19.80 1.88
C SER A 96 -3.36 18.73 2.68
N THR A 97 -4.32 19.18 3.48
CA THR A 97 -5.30 18.35 4.18
C THR A 97 -6.39 17.85 3.25
N ASP A 98 -6.47 18.41 2.04
CA ASP A 98 -7.43 18.00 1.04
C ASP A 98 -6.98 16.69 0.39
N VAL A 99 -7.91 15.75 0.29
CA VAL A 99 -7.70 14.55 -0.51
C VAL A 99 -7.54 14.99 -1.95
N ASP A 100 -6.35 14.83 -2.52
CA ASP A 100 -6.12 15.13 -3.94
C ASP A 100 -7.04 14.24 -4.80
N PRO A 101 -8.08 14.81 -5.43
CA PRO A 101 -9.09 14.01 -6.14
C PRO A 101 -8.49 13.31 -7.37
N LYS A 102 -7.36 13.80 -7.91
CA LYS A 102 -6.69 13.19 -9.06
C LYS A 102 -5.93 11.93 -8.64
N LYS A 103 -5.27 11.94 -7.48
CA LYS A 103 -4.57 10.75 -6.94
C LYS A 103 -5.52 9.72 -6.35
N ALA A 104 -6.64 10.16 -5.78
CA ALA A 104 -7.71 9.29 -5.31
C ALA A 104 -8.33 8.43 -6.43
N ALA A 105 -8.49 9.02 -7.62
CA ALA A 105 -9.09 8.36 -8.78
C ALA A 105 -8.15 7.33 -9.46
N GLU A 106 -6.83 7.46 -9.29
CA GLU A 106 -5.85 6.50 -9.84
C GLU A 106 -5.81 5.17 -9.05
N GLY A 107 -6.36 5.14 -7.83
CA GLY A 107 -6.61 3.91 -7.06
C GLY A 107 -7.90 3.18 -7.43
N GLY A 108 -8.49 3.51 -8.58
CA GLY A 108 -9.77 2.99 -9.07
C GLY A 108 -9.86 1.47 -9.06
N ASN A 109 -10.67 0.98 -8.13
CA ASN A 109 -11.34 -0.32 -8.04
C ASN A 109 -11.15 -1.27 -9.25
N GLN A 110 -10.14 -2.14 -9.18
CA GLN A 110 -10.26 -3.50 -9.72
C GLN A 110 -10.47 -4.41 -8.50
N GLY A 111 -11.64 -5.06 -8.48
CA GLY A 111 -12.19 -5.69 -7.29
C GLY A 111 -11.25 -6.62 -6.53
N GLY A 112 -11.43 -6.65 -5.21
CA GLY A 112 -11.01 -7.76 -4.36
C GLY A 112 -9.59 -7.65 -3.82
N CYS A 113 -9.33 -6.67 -2.95
CA CYS A 113 -8.36 -6.83 -1.87
C CYS A 113 -9.13 -7.20 -0.60
N CYS A 114 -9.59 -8.46 -0.56
CA CYS A 114 -10.10 -9.27 0.57
C CYS A 114 -10.47 -10.66 0.01
#